data_AF-A0A952K677-F1
#
_entry.id   AF-A0A952K677-F1
#
_cell.length_a   1.000
_cell.length_b   1.000
_cell.length_c   1.000
_cell.angle_alpha   90.00
_cell.angle_beta   90.00
_cell.angle_gamma   90.00
#
_symmetry.space_group_name_H-M   'P 1'
#
loop_
_entity.id
_entity.type
_entity.pdbx_description
1 polymer ?
#
loop_
_entity_poly.entity_id
_entity_poly.type
_entity_poly.pdbx_seq_one_letter_code
_entity_poly.pdbx_strand_id
1 'polypeptide(L)'
;MDRQGAVATLTAAVAAFASDHAGGDERWCVALSGGPDSLALTAVAAAAKPTTALIVDHRLQPDSGMVAATARDQALSVGCVDAQVLCVDVGTAGGPEAAARTARYRALDDARGGAPVLLAHTLDEQAETVLLGL
;
A
#
# COMPACT_ATOMS: atom_id res chain seq x y z
N MET A 1 0.51 6.62 24.32
CA MET A 1 1.51 6.61 23.23
C MET A 1 1.16 7.72 22.27
N ASP A 2 2.10 8.64 22.06
CA ASP A 2 1.89 9.87 21.30
C ASP A 2 1.82 9.59 19.79
N ARG A 3 0.64 9.79 19.20
CA ARG A 3 0.42 9.61 17.76
C ARG A 3 1.17 10.67 16.93
N GLN A 4 1.44 11.85 17.49
CA GLN A 4 2.21 12.87 16.78
C GLN A 4 3.66 12.44 16.57
N GLY A 5 4.27 11.79 17.57
CA GLY A 5 5.61 11.20 17.43
C GLY A 5 5.71 10.13 16.34
N ALA A 6 4.69 9.28 16.20
CA ALA A 6 4.66 8.22 15.19
C ALA A 6 4.57 8.77 13.76
N VAL A 7 3.69 9.75 13.51
CA VAL A 7 3.55 10.40 12.20
C VAL A 7 4.82 11.17 11.82
N ALA A 8 5.44 11.87 12.77
CA ALA A 8 6.69 12.58 12.53
C ALA A 8 7.84 11.61 12.16
N THR A 9 7.93 10.47 12.85
CA THR A 9 8.91 9.42 12.54
C THR A 9 8.68 8.85 11.14
N LEU A 10 7.43 8.56 10.78
CA LEU A 10 7.08 8.07 9.45
C LEU A 10 7.41 9.10 8.36
N THR A 11 7.14 10.38 8.62
CA THR A 11 7.47 11.48 7.70
C THR A 11 8.96 11.58 7.45
N ALA A 12 9.78 11.53 8.51
CA ALA A 12 11.22 11.54 8.39
C ALA A 12 11.74 10.33 7.61
N ALA A 13 11.19 9.14 7.85
CA ALA A 13 11.58 7.92 7.13
C ALA A 13 11.25 7.99 5.63
N VAL A 14 10.06 8.47 5.27
CA VAL A 14 9.65 8.64 3.86
C VAL A 14 10.52 9.69 3.17
N ALA A 15 10.82 10.80 3.84
CA ALA A 15 11.70 11.85 3.29
C ALA A 15 13.13 11.33 3.05
N ALA A 16 13.69 10.58 4.00
CA ALA A 16 15.00 9.95 3.84
C ALA A 16 15.02 8.96 2.68
N PHE A 17 14.02 8.06 2.61
CA PHE A 17 13.87 7.12 1.50
C PHE A 17 13.78 7.83 0.14
N ALA A 18 12.99 8.91 0.06
CA ALA A 18 12.83 9.69 -1.15
C ALA A 18 14.17 10.29 -1.63
N SER A 19 14.97 10.80 -0.70
CA SER A 19 16.30 11.36 -0.97
C SER A 19 17.27 10.29 -1.49
N ASP A 20 17.27 9.12 -0.87
CA ASP A 20 18.28 8.08 -1.13
C ASP A 20 17.95 7.21 -2.36
N HIS A 21 16.67 7.00 -2.67
CA HIS A 21 16.24 5.98 -3.63
C HIS A 21 15.28 6.46 -4.72
N ALA A 22 14.63 7.62 -4.57
CA ALA A 22 13.58 8.09 -5.48
C ALA A 22 13.77 9.55 -5.93
N GLY A 23 15.00 10.06 -5.88
CA GLY A 23 15.33 11.43 -6.27
C GLY A 23 15.05 11.74 -7.74
N GLY A 24 15.09 10.72 -8.62
CA GLY A 24 14.83 10.84 -10.06
C GLY A 24 13.40 10.58 -10.51
N ASP A 25 12.55 9.98 -9.68
CA ASP A 25 11.17 9.65 -10.04
C ASP A 25 10.24 10.86 -9.91
N GLU A 26 9.36 11.13 -10.85
CA GLU A 26 8.44 12.28 -10.75
C GLU A 26 7.24 12.02 -9.82
N ARG A 27 6.94 10.74 -9.55
CA ARG A 27 5.82 10.26 -8.73
C ARG A 27 6.17 8.93 -8.08
N TRP A 28 5.36 8.52 -7.10
CA TRP A 28 5.34 7.15 -6.59
C TRP A 28 3.92 6.61 -6.47
N CYS A 29 3.82 5.30 -6.26
CA CYS A 29 2.59 4.64 -5.89
C CYS A 29 2.63 4.23 -4.42
N VAL A 30 1.46 4.09 -3.80
CA VAL A 30 1.31 3.49 -2.47
C VAL A 30 0.33 2.32 -2.58
N ALA A 31 0.64 1.20 -1.94
CA ALA A 31 -0.30 0.11 -1.79
C ALA A 31 -1.16 0.37 -0.54
N LEU A 32 -2.45 0.66 -0.75
CA LEU A 32 -3.39 1.04 0.31
C LEU A 32 -4.40 -0.08 0.55
N SER A 33 -4.41 -0.66 1.76
CA SER A 33 -5.38 -1.69 2.16
C SER A 33 -6.64 -1.12 2.83
N GLY A 34 -6.60 0.15 3.25
CA GLY A 34 -7.64 0.79 4.08
C GLY A 34 -7.40 0.66 5.59
N GLY A 35 -6.35 -0.07 6.00
CA GLY A 35 -5.91 -0.12 7.40
C GLY A 35 -5.18 1.16 7.82
N PRO A 36 -5.11 1.45 9.14
CA PRO A 36 -4.56 2.70 9.67
C PRO A 36 -3.11 2.95 9.26
N ASP A 37 -2.27 1.91 9.23
CA ASP A 37 -0.85 2.06 8.88
C ASP A 37 -0.66 2.41 7.41
N SER A 38 -1.39 1.71 6.52
CA SER A 38 -1.37 2.00 5.09
C SER A 38 -1.94 3.39 4.78
N LEU A 39 -2.95 3.85 5.54
CA LEU A 39 -3.51 5.19 5.39
C LEU A 39 -2.54 6.27 5.89
N ALA A 40 -1.84 6.03 7.01
CA ALA A 40 -0.81 6.93 7.51
C ALA A 40 0.35 7.08 6.53
N LEU A 41 0.84 5.96 5.97
CA LEU A 41 1.86 5.97 4.92
C LEU A 41 1.37 6.73 3.67
N THR A 42 0.11 6.52 3.27
CA THR A 42 -0.50 7.23 2.14
C THR A 42 -0.50 8.74 2.34
N ALA A 43 -0.93 9.21 3.51
CA ALA A 43 -0.97 10.64 3.82
C ALA A 43 0.42 11.28 3.81
N VAL A 44 1.41 10.61 4.40
CA VAL A 44 2.81 11.07 4.41
C VAL A 44 3.41 11.08 3.00
N ALA A 45 3.17 10.04 2.21
CA ALA A 45 3.64 9.93 0.84
C ALA A 45 3.05 11.04 -0.05
N ALA A 46 1.73 11.27 0.04
CA ALA A 46 1.03 12.30 -0.70
C ALA A 46 1.54 13.71 -0.39
N ALA A 47 1.93 13.97 0.86
CA ALA A 47 2.50 15.26 1.26
C ALA A 47 3.92 15.50 0.71
N ALA A 48 4.69 14.43 0.45
CA ALA A 48 6.08 14.54 0.02
C ALA A 48 6.25 14.58 -1.52
N LYS A 49 5.41 13.88 -2.29
CA LYS A 49 5.50 13.82 -3.77
C LYS A 49 4.15 13.40 -4.38
N PRO A 50 3.86 13.73 -5.66
CA PRO A 50 2.69 13.18 -6.35
C PRO A 50 2.55 11.66 -6.17
N THR A 51 1.41 11.25 -5.63
CA THR A 51 1.16 9.87 -5.19
C THR A 51 -0.09 9.31 -5.84
N THR A 52 0.03 8.12 -6.43
CA THR A 52 -1.12 7.30 -6.85
C THR A 52 -1.37 6.21 -5.82
N ALA A 53 -2.57 6.15 -5.24
CA ALA A 53 -2.95 5.03 -4.38
C ALA A 53 -3.43 3.84 -5.21
N LEU A 54 -2.91 2.64 -4.93
CA LEU A 54 -3.29 1.39 -5.55
C LEU A 54 -3.96 0.50 -4.49
N ILE A 55 -5.25 0.23 -4.67
CA ILE A 55 -6.08 -0.54 -3.75
C ILE A 55 -6.38 -1.88 -4.41
N VAL A 56 -5.84 -2.98 -3.90
CA VAL A 56 -6.13 -4.32 -4.44
C VAL A 56 -7.36 -4.89 -3.76
N ASP A 57 -8.40 -5.17 -4.55
CA ASP A 57 -9.60 -5.88 -4.11
C ASP A 57 -9.54 -7.35 -4.55
N HIS A 58 -9.27 -8.24 -3.59
CA HIS A 58 -9.20 -9.68 -3.82
C HIS A 58 -10.57 -10.34 -4.02
N ARG A 59 -11.68 -9.63 -3.75
CA ARG A 59 -13.07 -10.14 -3.87
C ARG A 59 -13.34 -11.43 -3.08
N LEU A 60 -12.60 -11.63 -2.00
CA LEU A 60 -12.74 -12.80 -1.12
C LEU A 60 -13.89 -12.65 -0.11
N GLN A 61 -14.34 -11.42 0.14
CA GLN A 61 -15.43 -11.11 1.05
C GLN A 61 -16.53 -10.34 0.32
N PRO A 62 -17.82 -10.54 0.66
CA PRO A 62 -18.94 -9.88 -0.01
C PRO A 62 -18.84 -8.36 -0.05
N ASP A 63 -18.30 -7.74 1.00
CA ASP A 63 -18.24 -6.29 1.16
C ASP A 63 -16.90 -5.66 0.72
N SER A 64 -16.00 -6.45 0.12
CA SER A 64 -14.65 -6.00 -0.21
C SER A 64 -14.65 -4.80 -1.17
N GLY A 65 -15.61 -4.74 -2.09
CA GLY A 65 -15.77 -3.60 -3.00
C GLY A 65 -16.12 -2.30 -2.28
N MET A 66 -16.91 -2.35 -1.20
CA MET A 66 -17.21 -1.14 -0.39
C MET A 66 -15.99 -0.69 0.40
N VAL A 67 -15.22 -1.63 0.95
CA VAL A 67 -13.95 -1.34 1.64
C VAL A 67 -12.97 -0.69 0.67
N ALA A 68 -12.82 -1.23 -0.54
CA ALA A 68 -11.92 -0.70 -1.56
C ALA A 68 -12.34 0.70 -2.04
N ALA A 69 -13.65 0.95 -2.22
CA ALA A 69 -14.17 2.26 -2.56
C ALA A 69 -13.90 3.28 -1.44
N THR A 70 -14.11 2.89 -0.18
CA THR A 70 -13.82 3.74 0.98
C THR A 70 -12.34 4.09 1.05
N ALA A 71 -11.44 3.12 0.87
CA ALA A 71 -10.00 3.34 0.85
C ALA A 71 -9.58 4.30 -0.28
N ARG A 72 -10.17 4.15 -1.48
CA ARG A 72 -9.95 5.07 -2.60
C ARG A 72 -10.33 6.50 -2.22
N ASP A 73 -11.51 6.70 -1.65
CA ASP A 73 -12.00 8.03 -1.27
C ASP A 73 -11.13 8.65 -0.16
N GLN A 74 -10.69 7.83 0.80
CA GLN A 74 -9.73 8.24 1.83
C GLN A 74 -8.39 8.68 1.23
N ALA A 75 -7.84 7.92 0.26
CA ALA A 75 -6.58 8.27 -0.41
C ALA A 75 -6.64 9.66 -1.07
N LEU A 76 -7.73 9.94 -1.79
CA LEU A 76 -7.95 11.24 -2.41
C LEU A 76 -8.10 12.34 -1.35
N SER A 77 -8.81 12.07 -0.26
CA SER A 77 -9.00 13.05 0.82
C SER A 77 -7.70 13.44 1.53
N VAL A 78 -6.70 12.55 1.56
CA VAL A 78 -5.38 12.82 2.18
C VAL A 78 -4.35 13.37 1.18
N GLY A 79 -4.75 13.63 -0.07
CA GLY A 79 -3.94 14.37 -1.05
C GLY A 79 -3.30 13.53 -2.16
N CYS A 80 -3.69 12.27 -2.36
CA CYS A 80 -3.24 11.53 -3.54
C CYS A 80 -3.76 12.21 -4.82
N VAL A 81 -2.91 12.26 -5.86
CA VAL A 81 -3.27 12.84 -7.16
C VAL A 81 -4.13 11.90 -8.00
N ASP A 82 -4.09 10.61 -7.68
CA ASP A 82 -4.92 9.56 -8.28
C ASP A 82 -5.11 8.40 -7.29
N ALA A 83 -6.17 7.62 -7.46
CA ALA A 83 -6.46 6.43 -6.65
C ALA A 83 -7.22 5.38 -7.47
N GLN A 84 -6.66 4.18 -7.56
CA GLN A 84 -7.15 3.10 -8.42
C GLN A 84 -7.53 1.86 -7.61
N VAL A 85 -8.72 1.32 -7.86
CA VAL A 85 -9.14 0.02 -7.34
C VAL A 85 -8.83 -1.05 -8.38
N LEU A 86 -8.02 -2.03 -7.98
CA LEU A 86 -7.53 -3.13 -8.80
C LEU A 86 -8.23 -4.42 -8.35
N CYS A 87 -9.30 -4.79 -9.03
CA CYS A 87 -9.99 -6.05 -8.77
C CYS A 87 -9.17 -7.22 -9.33
N VAL A 88 -8.85 -8.21 -8.50
CA VAL A 88 -8.05 -9.37 -8.89
C VAL A 88 -8.80 -10.68 -8.68
N ASP A 89 -8.47 -11.70 -9.48
CA ASP A 89 -8.84 -13.09 -9.21
C ASP A 89 -7.73 -13.76 -8.41
N VAL A 90 -8.09 -14.41 -7.31
CA VAL A 90 -7.13 -15.15 -6.48
C VAL A 90 -7.10 -16.61 -6.91
N GLY A 91 -5.91 -17.11 -7.23
CA GLY A 91 -5.69 -18.51 -7.56
C GLY A 91 -5.75 -19.43 -6.34
N THR A 92 -5.35 -20.69 -6.50
CA THR A 92 -5.34 -21.70 -5.43
C THR A 92 -3.94 -22.23 -5.09
N ALA A 93 -2.93 -21.84 -5.86
CA ALA A 93 -1.56 -22.34 -5.69
C ALA A 93 -0.94 -21.86 -4.37
N GLY A 94 -0.37 -22.79 -3.61
CA GLY A 94 0.34 -22.48 -2.35
C GLY A 94 -0.57 -22.13 -1.17
N GLY A 95 -1.89 -22.33 -1.29
CA GLY A 95 -2.87 -21.95 -0.27
C GLY A 95 -3.42 -20.53 -0.46
N PRO A 96 -4.52 -20.19 0.24
CA PRO A 96 -5.28 -18.96 0.00
C PRO A 96 -4.44 -17.69 0.23
N GLU A 97 -3.59 -17.67 1.26
CA GLU A 97 -2.75 -16.52 1.57
C GLU A 97 -1.65 -16.30 0.54
N ALA A 98 -0.93 -17.37 0.16
CA ALA A 98 0.13 -17.29 -0.86
C ALA A 98 -0.43 -16.87 -2.23
N ALA A 99 -1.61 -17.40 -2.59
CA ALA A 99 -2.30 -17.01 -3.81
C ALA A 99 -2.74 -15.54 -3.79
N ALA A 100 -3.31 -15.06 -2.68
CA ALA A 100 -3.70 -13.66 -2.53
C ALA A 100 -2.50 -12.71 -2.56
N ARG A 101 -1.38 -13.12 -1.95
CA ARG A 101 -0.12 -12.38 -1.97
C ARG A 101 0.43 -12.27 -3.39
N THR A 102 0.45 -13.37 -4.13
CA THR A 102 0.90 -13.39 -5.53
C THR A 102 0.03 -12.48 -6.40
N ALA A 103 -1.30 -12.57 -6.28
CA ALA A 103 -2.23 -11.72 -7.00
C ALA A 103 -2.02 -10.23 -6.69
N ARG A 104 -1.79 -9.90 -5.40
CA ARG A 104 -1.50 -8.52 -4.95
C ARG A 104 -0.24 -7.95 -5.59
N TYR A 105 0.89 -8.65 -5.49
CA TYR A 105 2.15 -8.14 -6.05
C TYR A 105 2.09 -7.99 -7.57
N ARG A 106 1.45 -8.93 -8.27
CA ARG A 106 1.25 -8.82 -9.71
C ARG A 106 0.43 -7.58 -10.09
N ALA A 107 -0.71 -7.36 -9.45
CA ALA A 107 -1.55 -6.20 -9.75
C ALA A 107 -0.83 -4.87 -9.46
N LEU A 108 -0.05 -4.80 -8.38
CA LEU A 108 0.76 -3.62 -8.07
C LEU A 108 1.86 -3.38 -9.12
N ASP A 109 2.55 -4.43 -9.57
CA ASP A 109 3.60 -4.31 -10.60
C ASP A 109 3.01 -3.89 -11.96
N ASP A 110 1.86 -4.44 -12.33
CA ASP A 110 1.15 -4.08 -13.57
C ASP A 110 0.68 -2.62 -13.54
N ALA A 111 0.17 -2.14 -12.40
CA ALA A 111 -0.44 -0.81 -12.28
C ALA A 111 0.56 0.33 -11.98
N ARG A 112 1.73 0.04 -11.41
CA ARG A 112 2.67 1.10 -10.98
C ARG A 112 3.23 1.92 -12.13
N GLY A 113 3.18 1.42 -13.36
CA GLY A 113 3.65 2.13 -14.55
C GLY A 113 5.10 2.60 -14.42
N GLY A 114 5.97 1.70 -13.93
CA GLY A 114 7.40 1.97 -13.71
C GLY A 114 7.75 2.71 -12.42
N ALA A 115 6.80 3.36 -11.75
CA ALA A 115 7.06 4.07 -10.50
C ALA A 115 7.36 3.11 -9.33
N PRO A 116 8.07 3.57 -8.27
CA PRO A 116 8.22 2.81 -7.05
C PRO A 116 6.87 2.67 -6.32
N VAL A 117 6.69 1.56 -5.59
CA VAL A 117 5.49 1.29 -4.79
C VAL A 117 5.88 1.21 -3.31
N LEU A 118 5.33 2.10 -2.49
CA LEU A 118 5.49 2.06 -1.04
C LEU A 118 4.45 1.11 -0.42
N LEU A 119 4.90 0.27 0.51
CA LEU A 119 4.09 -0.71 1.22
C LEU A 119 4.18 -0.46 2.73
N ALA A 120 3.04 -0.34 3.40
CA ALA A 120 2.99 -0.32 4.86
C ALA A 120 3.00 -1.76 5.37
N HIS A 121 4.19 -2.31 5.57
CA HIS A 121 4.35 -3.57 6.29
C HIS A 121 4.58 -3.28 7.77
N THR A 122 3.81 -3.91 8.65
CA THR A 122 4.17 -3.95 10.07
C THR A 122 5.28 -4.97 10.28
N LEU A 123 6.03 -4.82 11.37
CA LEU A 123 7.02 -5.82 11.80
C LEU A 123 6.39 -7.22 12.00
N ASP A 124 5.09 -7.28 12.32
CA ASP A 124 4.35 -8.53 12.53
C ASP A 124 4.09 -9.28 11.22
N GLU A 125 3.82 -8.59 10.10
CA GLU A 125 3.66 -9.22 8.78
C GLU A 125 4.96 -9.87 8.28
N GLN A 126 6.13 -9.39 8.74
CA GLN A 126 7.42 -9.99 8.45
C GLN A 126 7.69 -11.22 9.32
N ALA A 127 7.19 -11.26 10.56
CA ALA A 127 7.35 -12.41 11.46
C ALA A 127 6.54 -13.63 11.00
N GLU A 128 5.34 -13.43 10.43
CA GLU A 128 4.52 -14.52 9.87
C GLU A 128 5.19 -15.20 8.67
N THR A 129 5.96 -14.45 7.86
CA THR A 129 6.72 -15.02 6.72
C THR A 129 7.86 -15.92 7.20
N VAL A 130 8.41 -15.70 8.39
CA VAL A 130 9.43 -16.57 9.01
C VAL A 130 8.78 -17.80 9.65
N LEU A 131 7.58 -17.68 10.24
CA LEU A 131 6.88 -18.79 10.89
C LEU A 131 6.20 -19.76 9.90
N LEU A 132 5.76 -19.29 8.74
CA LEU A 132 5.17 -20.14 7.68
C LEU A 132 6.20 -20.69 6.69
N GLY A 133 7.47 -20.26 6.81
CA GLY A 133 8.60 -20.74 6.01
C GLY A 133 9.49 -21.78 6.71
N LEU A 134 9.14 -22.20 7.93
CA LEU A 134 9.77 -23.26 8.72
C LEU A 134 8.85 -24.49 8.80
#